data_AF-A0A2H3N5S6-F1
#
_entry.id   AF-A0A2H3N5S6-F1
#
_cell.length_a   1.000
_cell.length_b   1.000
_cell.length_c   1.000
_cell.angle_alpha   90.00
_cell.angle_beta   90.00
_cell.angle_gamma   90.00
#
_symmetry.space_group_name_H-M   'P 1'
#
loop_
_entity.id
_entity.type
_entity.pdbx_description
1 polymer ?
#
loop_
_entity_poly.entity_id
_entity_poly.type
_entity_poly.pdbx_seq_one_letter_code
_entity_poly.pdbx_strand_id
1 'polypeptide(L)'
;MRMVKLTTAIDNEESNEITEWLEKYIFPIDFLEDCYFDVNTILYSVNLAKHHTIVCSIVHNSEPATFSPEELNAAILEGCRKTGLNEGCYYFNVNVHDNIARVVESIGSYSLKRAEKNYALFPLYYLLTENRAVEGGTSYTGLIGRNKDWMLTIEFATKINFIVHGSKEFCDVVYQALYKKDTR
;
A
#
# COMPACT_ATOMS: atom_id res chain seq x y z
N MET A 1 2.48 4.08 26.94
CA MET A 1 2.25 3.71 25.53
C MET A 1 2.20 2.20 25.41
N ARG A 2 1.08 1.63 24.97
CA ARG A 2 1.04 0.19 24.62
C ARG A 2 1.82 0.03 23.32
N MET A 3 2.80 -0.86 23.32
CA MET A 3 3.53 -1.27 22.13
C MET A 3 2.52 -1.93 21.18
N VAL A 4 2.16 -1.24 20.09
CA VAL A 4 1.29 -1.81 19.08
C VAL A 4 2.11 -2.84 18.34
N LYS A 5 1.80 -4.13 18.51
CA LYS A 5 2.45 -5.18 17.74
C LYS A 5 2.04 -4.97 16.29
N LEU A 6 3.02 -4.62 15.44
CA LEU A 6 2.93 -4.88 14.01
C LEU A 6 2.43 -6.31 13.81
N THR A 7 1.56 -6.49 12.83
CA THR A 7 1.08 -7.79 12.39
C THR A 7 2.21 -8.80 12.31
N THR A 8 1.91 -10.07 12.63
CA THR A 8 2.89 -11.14 12.82
C THR A 8 3.94 -11.15 11.71
N ALA A 9 5.19 -10.88 12.10
CA ALA A 9 6.36 -11.20 11.29
C ALA A 9 6.24 -12.66 10.82
N ILE A 10 6.43 -12.86 9.53
CA ILE A 10 6.46 -14.19 8.92
C ILE A 10 7.85 -14.81 9.13
N ASP A 11 8.00 -16.11 8.86
CA ASP A 11 9.31 -16.75 8.98
C ASP A 11 10.31 -16.17 7.95
N ASN A 12 11.60 -16.40 8.21
CA ASN A 12 12.66 -15.83 7.41
C ASN A 12 12.67 -16.33 5.96
N GLU A 13 12.20 -17.55 5.69
CA GLU A 13 12.20 -18.13 4.35
C GLU A 13 11.12 -17.48 3.49
N GLU A 14 9.89 -17.39 4.02
CA GLU A 14 8.78 -16.70 3.35
C GLU A 14 9.07 -15.20 3.18
N SER A 15 9.70 -14.57 4.17
CA SER A 15 10.14 -13.17 4.06
C SER A 15 11.17 -12.99 2.94
N ASN A 16 12.16 -13.88 2.84
CA ASN A 16 13.18 -13.79 1.79
C ASN A 16 12.57 -14.00 0.39
N GLU A 17 11.64 -14.95 0.23
CA GLU A 17 10.95 -15.17 -1.04
C GLU A 17 10.21 -13.91 -1.51
N ILE A 18 9.53 -13.22 -0.60
CA ILE A 18 8.80 -11.99 -0.92
C ILE A 18 9.77 -10.85 -1.22
N THR A 19 10.87 -10.73 -0.46
CA THR A 19 11.93 -9.75 -0.74
C THR A 19 12.49 -9.95 -2.15
N GLU A 20 12.91 -11.16 -2.50
CA GLU A 20 13.47 -11.48 -3.81
C GLU A 20 12.45 -11.21 -4.94
N TRP A 21 11.18 -11.52 -4.70
CA TRP A 21 10.13 -11.22 -5.67
C TRP A 21 9.93 -9.72 -5.87
N LEU A 22 9.84 -8.95 -4.77
CA LEU A 22 9.76 -7.49 -4.81
C LEU A 22 10.96 -6.91 -5.56
N GLU A 23 12.16 -7.39 -5.24
CA GLU A 23 13.40 -6.95 -5.86
C GLU A 23 13.45 -7.22 -7.36
N LYS A 24 12.89 -8.34 -7.81
CA LYS A 24 12.96 -8.75 -9.20
C LYS A 24 11.89 -8.10 -10.08
N TYR A 25 10.68 -7.94 -9.55
CA TYR A 25 9.51 -7.62 -10.38
C TYR A 25 8.88 -6.26 -10.10
N ILE A 26 8.97 -5.76 -8.88
CA ILE A 26 8.35 -4.48 -8.49
C ILE A 26 9.38 -3.38 -8.35
N PHE A 27 10.60 -3.74 -7.93
CA PHE A 27 11.73 -2.84 -7.81
C PHE A 27 12.96 -3.40 -8.56
N PRO A 28 12.83 -3.70 -9.87
CA PRO A 28 13.97 -4.17 -10.67
C PRO A 28 15.11 -3.13 -10.75
N ILE A 29 14.76 -1.86 -10.53
CA ILE A 29 15.67 -0.75 -10.23
C ILE A 29 15.39 -0.21 -8.83
N ASP A 30 16.02 0.88 -8.41
CA ASP A 30 15.80 1.44 -7.06
C ASP A 30 14.37 1.95 -6.81
N PHE A 31 13.57 2.14 -7.87
CA PHE A 31 12.20 2.68 -7.82
C PHE A 31 11.15 1.65 -8.23
N LEU A 32 9.89 1.94 -7.88
CA LEU A 32 8.76 1.08 -8.23
C LEU A 32 8.53 1.10 -9.75
N GLU A 33 8.51 -0.09 -10.33
CA GLU A 33 8.12 -0.36 -11.71
C GLU A 33 6.93 -1.32 -11.67
N ASP A 34 5.77 -0.90 -12.16
CA ASP A 34 4.51 -1.63 -12.05
C ASP A 34 4.22 -2.55 -13.25
N CYS A 35 5.21 -2.79 -14.11
CA CYS A 35 5.08 -3.58 -15.32
C CYS A 35 4.79 -5.08 -15.10
N TYR A 36 4.85 -5.56 -13.84
CA TYR A 36 4.45 -6.91 -13.47
C TYR A 36 2.94 -7.14 -13.59
N PHE A 37 2.12 -6.12 -13.30
CA PHE A 37 0.66 -6.23 -13.30
C PHE A 37 0.08 -5.76 -14.63
N ASP A 38 -1.11 -6.28 -15.00
CA ASP A 38 -1.76 -5.92 -16.26
C ASP A 38 -2.10 -4.42 -16.32
N VAL A 39 -2.65 -3.90 -15.22
CA VAL A 39 -3.00 -2.49 -15.06
C VAL A 39 -2.76 -2.01 -13.63
N ASN A 40 -2.61 -0.70 -13.50
CA ASN A 40 -2.69 0.03 -12.25
C ASN A 40 -3.90 0.99 -12.28
N THR A 41 -4.40 1.37 -11.12
CA THR A 41 -5.45 2.38 -10.97
C THR A 41 -5.15 3.24 -9.75
N ILE A 42 -4.96 4.54 -9.97
CA ILE A 42 -4.80 5.53 -8.91
C ILE A 42 -6.15 5.72 -8.23
N LEU A 43 -6.23 5.31 -6.97
CA LEU A 43 -7.42 5.46 -6.13
C LEU A 43 -7.45 6.86 -5.51
N TYR A 44 -6.31 7.41 -5.11
CA TYR A 44 -6.22 8.75 -4.54
C TYR A 44 -4.82 9.31 -4.79
N SER A 45 -4.72 10.62 -5.05
CA SER A 45 -3.45 11.32 -5.22
C SER A 45 -3.55 12.71 -4.61
N VAL A 46 -2.54 13.09 -3.82
CA VAL A 46 -2.41 14.45 -3.29
C VAL A 46 -0.99 14.96 -3.49
N ASN A 47 -0.86 16.19 -3.97
CA ASN A 47 0.43 16.84 -4.15
C ASN A 47 0.85 17.56 -2.87
N LEU A 48 1.95 17.12 -2.27
CA LEU A 48 2.48 17.70 -1.03
C LEU A 48 3.39 18.91 -1.28
N ALA A 49 3.82 19.16 -2.53
CA ALA A 49 4.80 20.19 -2.87
C ALA A 49 4.28 21.64 -2.69
N LYS A 50 2.98 21.82 -2.43
CA LYS A 50 2.36 23.15 -2.26
C LYS A 50 2.57 23.76 -0.88
N HIS A 51 3.10 23.01 0.10
CA HIS A 51 3.28 23.50 1.47
C HIS A 51 4.71 23.26 1.98
N HIS A 52 5.14 24.07 2.96
CA HIS A 52 6.51 24.05 3.48
C HIS A 52 6.89 22.76 4.23
N THR A 53 5.92 22.05 4.80
CA THR A 53 6.15 20.81 5.55
C THR A 53 5.08 19.80 5.22
N ILE A 54 5.39 18.51 5.37
CA ILE A 54 4.42 17.40 5.23
C ILE A 54 3.23 17.61 6.17
N VAL A 55 3.48 18.03 7.41
CA VAL A 55 2.42 18.33 8.39
C VAL A 55 1.49 19.42 7.87
N CYS A 56 2.04 20.51 7.31
CA CYS A 56 1.24 21.55 6.68
C CYS A 56 0.45 21.01 5.49
N SER A 57 1.05 20.14 4.67
CA SER A 57 0.37 19.52 3.54
C SER A 57 -0.79 18.64 3.96
N ILE A 58 -0.70 17.93 5.09
CA ILE A 58 -1.78 17.11 5.64
C ILE A 58 -2.88 17.99 6.25
N VAL A 59 -2.51 18.94 7.12
CA VAL A 59 -3.47 19.79 7.86
C VAL A 59 -4.25 20.71 6.93
N HIS A 60 -3.61 21.23 5.89
CA HIS A 60 -4.22 22.16 4.95
C HIS A 60 -4.65 21.50 3.63
N ASN A 61 -4.73 20.16 3.60
CA ASN A 61 -5.16 19.45 2.41
C ASN A 61 -6.63 19.81 2.08
N SER A 62 -6.84 20.52 0.98
CA SER A 62 -8.17 20.86 0.47
C SER A 62 -8.88 19.69 -0.20
N GLU A 63 -8.15 18.61 -0.51
CA GLU A 63 -8.63 17.45 -1.26
C GLU A 63 -8.31 16.17 -0.48
N PRO A 64 -8.91 15.93 0.70
CA PRO A 64 -8.74 14.68 1.42
C PRO A 64 -9.35 13.50 0.65
N ALA A 65 -8.82 12.30 0.87
CA ALA A 65 -9.42 11.08 0.33
C ALA A 65 -10.88 10.97 0.80
N THR A 66 -11.80 10.65 -0.10
CA THR A 66 -13.24 10.54 0.22
C THR A 66 -13.60 9.19 0.84
N PHE A 67 -12.62 8.32 1.07
CA PHE A 67 -12.77 7.00 1.66
C PHE A 67 -11.95 6.85 2.93
N SER A 68 -12.44 6.05 3.88
CA SER A 68 -11.69 5.66 5.08
C SER A 68 -10.78 4.45 4.83
N PRO A 69 -9.82 4.15 5.73
CA PRO A 69 -9.04 2.90 5.66
C PRO A 69 -9.92 1.64 5.65
N GLU A 70 -11.02 1.65 6.38
CA GLU A 70 -12.01 0.56 6.41
C GLU A 70 -12.71 0.40 5.06
N GLU A 71 -13.11 1.50 4.43
CA GLU A 71 -13.73 1.47 3.10
C GLU A 71 -12.75 0.96 2.04
N LEU A 72 -11.48 1.40 2.08
CA LEU A 72 -10.44 0.87 1.19
C LEU A 72 -10.18 -0.61 1.42
N ASN A 73 -10.04 -1.05 2.67
CA ASN A 73 -9.88 -2.47 3.00
C ASN A 73 -11.07 -3.32 2.52
N ALA A 74 -12.30 -2.82 2.72
CA ALA A 74 -13.51 -3.49 2.27
C ALA A 74 -13.60 -3.55 0.74
N ALA A 75 -13.21 -2.49 0.03
CA ALA A 75 -13.17 -2.47 -1.43
C ALA A 75 -12.19 -3.49 -2.00
N ILE A 76 -10.99 -3.61 -1.42
CA ILE A 76 -10.00 -4.62 -1.82
C ILE A 76 -10.52 -6.03 -1.53
N LEU A 77 -11.13 -6.24 -0.36
CA LEU A 77 -11.73 -7.52 0.00
C LEU A 77 -12.86 -7.91 -0.96
N GLU A 78 -13.69 -6.95 -1.37
CA GLU A 78 -14.72 -7.18 -2.39
C GLU A 78 -14.12 -7.49 -3.76
N GLY A 79 -13.05 -6.80 -4.13
CA GLY A 79 -12.20 -7.14 -5.28
C GLY A 79 -11.81 -8.61 -5.26
N CYS A 80 -11.15 -9.07 -4.19
CA CYS A 80 -10.72 -10.46 -4.05
C CYS A 80 -11.89 -11.45 -4.20
N ARG A 81 -13.04 -11.15 -3.58
CA ARG A 81 -14.20 -12.04 -3.60
C ARG A 81 -14.84 -12.16 -4.98
N LYS A 82 -15.00 -11.04 -5.68
CA LYS A 82 -15.64 -11.02 -7.01
C LYS A 82 -14.76 -11.66 -8.08
N THR A 83 -13.44 -11.55 -7.94
CA THR A 83 -12.49 -12.12 -8.91
C THR A 83 -11.95 -13.49 -8.50
N GLY A 84 -12.40 -14.04 -7.37
CA GLY A 84 -11.99 -15.37 -6.89
C GLY A 84 -10.54 -15.45 -6.40
N LEU A 85 -9.95 -14.33 -6.00
CA LEU A 85 -8.57 -14.22 -5.53
C LEU A 85 -8.44 -14.49 -4.02
N ASN A 86 -7.22 -14.79 -3.57
CA ASN A 86 -6.94 -15.02 -2.16
C ASN A 86 -7.07 -13.71 -1.36
N GLU A 87 -7.76 -13.74 -0.22
CA GLU A 87 -8.00 -12.58 0.64
C GLU A 87 -6.89 -12.37 1.69
N GLY A 88 -5.99 -13.34 1.83
CA GLY A 88 -4.74 -13.22 2.58
C GLY A 88 -3.72 -12.42 1.78
N CYS A 89 -2.94 -11.60 2.47
CA CYS A 89 -1.92 -10.77 1.84
C CYS A 89 -0.70 -10.62 2.75
N TYR A 90 0.36 -10.09 2.18
CA TYR A 90 1.55 -9.63 2.88
C TYR A 90 1.55 -8.11 2.91
N TYR A 91 2.08 -7.52 3.97
CA TYR A 91 2.45 -6.10 3.96
C TYR A 91 3.95 -5.97 3.70
N PHE A 92 4.35 -4.84 3.11
CA PHE A 92 5.76 -4.50 2.92
C PHE A 92 6.05 -3.02 3.18
N ASN A 93 7.31 -2.71 3.46
CA ASN A 93 7.87 -1.35 3.46
C ASN A 93 9.20 -1.35 2.70
N VAL A 94 9.34 -0.42 1.76
CA VAL A 94 10.57 -0.19 1.00
C VAL A 94 10.91 1.30 1.06
N ASN A 95 12.14 1.61 1.43
CA ASN A 95 12.67 2.96 1.41
C ASN A 95 13.79 3.07 0.39
N VAL A 96 13.80 4.17 -0.37
CA VAL A 96 14.88 4.50 -1.31
C VAL A 96 15.73 5.58 -0.69
N HIS A 97 16.92 5.21 -0.20
CA HIS A 97 17.88 6.14 0.38
C HIS A 97 18.62 6.90 -0.73
N ASP A 98 18.73 8.22 -0.57
CA ASP A 98 19.43 9.15 -1.47
C ASP A 98 19.06 9.05 -2.95
N ASN A 99 17.91 8.42 -3.29
CA ASN A 99 17.55 8.06 -4.67
C ASN A 99 18.57 7.14 -5.37
N ILE A 100 19.39 6.41 -4.61
CA ILE A 100 20.52 5.60 -5.12
C ILE A 100 20.47 4.15 -4.60
N ALA A 101 19.85 3.89 -3.45
CA ALA A 101 19.79 2.53 -2.90
C ALA A 101 18.48 2.25 -2.19
N ARG A 102 17.77 1.22 -2.64
CA ARG A 102 16.56 0.74 -1.95
C ARG A 102 16.85 -0.28 -0.85
N VAL A 103 16.02 -0.27 0.18
CA VAL A 103 16.04 -1.22 1.29
C VAL A 103 14.61 -1.71 1.55
N VAL A 104 14.41 -3.03 1.52
CA VAL A 104 13.16 -3.67 1.99
C VAL A 104 13.27 -3.83 3.51
N GLU A 105 12.56 -2.98 4.26
CA GLU A 105 12.75 -2.88 5.71
C GLU A 105 11.85 -3.83 6.51
N SER A 106 10.70 -4.19 5.98
CA SER A 106 9.70 -4.95 6.73
C SER A 106 8.79 -5.73 5.80
N ILE A 107 8.56 -6.99 6.14
CA ILE A 107 7.57 -7.87 5.51
C ILE A 107 6.81 -8.59 6.61
N GLY A 108 5.51 -8.77 6.44
CA GLY A 108 4.74 -9.64 7.32
C GLY A 108 3.34 -9.95 6.79
N SER A 109 2.57 -10.67 7.59
CA SER A 109 1.26 -11.18 7.18
C SER A 109 0.13 -10.19 7.48
N TYR A 110 -0.81 -10.02 6.54
CA TYR A 110 -2.03 -9.25 6.74
C TYR A 110 -3.25 -10.04 6.23
N SER A 111 -4.41 -9.79 6.82
CA SER A 111 -5.65 -10.43 6.40
C SER A 111 -6.75 -9.39 6.33
N LEU A 112 -7.23 -9.15 5.11
CA LEU A 112 -8.31 -8.20 4.82
C LEU A 112 -9.58 -8.52 5.64
N LYS A 113 -9.86 -9.81 5.86
CA LYS A 113 -11.00 -10.30 6.67
C LYS A 113 -10.89 -10.00 8.17
N ARG A 114 -9.68 -9.93 8.70
CA ARG A 114 -9.43 -9.75 10.15
C ARG A 114 -9.15 -8.30 10.53
N ALA A 115 -9.28 -7.38 9.57
CA ALA A 115 -9.03 -5.95 9.73
C ALA A 115 -9.78 -5.32 10.91
N GLU A 116 -11.04 -5.70 11.13
CA GLU A 116 -11.86 -5.18 12.24
C GLU A 116 -11.26 -5.42 13.63
N LYS A 117 -10.43 -6.46 13.80
CA LYS A 117 -9.77 -6.78 15.08
C LYS A 117 -8.41 -6.09 15.24
N ASN A 118 -7.79 -5.65 14.15
CA ASN A 118 -6.40 -5.20 14.10
C ASN A 118 -6.23 -3.78 13.52
N TYR A 119 -7.32 -3.04 13.36
CA TYR A 119 -7.41 -1.77 12.61
C TYR A 119 -7.14 -1.97 11.10
N ALA A 120 -8.04 -1.44 10.25
CA ALA A 120 -7.94 -1.62 8.80
C ALA A 120 -6.68 -0.95 8.25
N LEU A 121 -5.92 -1.70 7.43
CA LEU A 121 -4.67 -1.27 6.82
C LEU A 121 -3.61 -0.75 7.79
N PHE A 122 -3.72 -1.03 9.09
CA PHE A 122 -2.82 -0.51 10.12
C PHE A 122 -1.33 -0.62 9.79
N PRO A 123 -0.82 -1.75 9.23
CA PRO A 123 0.59 -1.88 8.93
C PRO A 123 1.06 -0.79 7.96
N LEU A 124 0.27 -0.45 6.94
CA LEU A 124 0.63 0.55 5.94
C LEU A 124 0.68 1.94 6.56
N TYR A 125 -0.36 2.33 7.30
CA TYR A 125 -0.40 3.64 7.96
C TYR A 125 0.66 3.77 9.03
N TYR A 126 0.93 2.71 9.80
CA TYR A 126 1.99 2.71 10.80
C TYR A 126 3.38 2.85 10.16
N LEU A 127 3.67 2.08 9.11
CA LEU A 127 4.97 2.11 8.42
C LEU A 127 5.19 3.46 7.71
N LEU A 128 4.13 4.11 7.21
CA LEU A 128 4.21 5.50 6.74
C LEU A 128 4.59 6.49 7.85
N THR A 129 4.06 6.30 9.07
CA THR A 129 4.39 7.20 10.20
C THR A 129 5.77 6.96 10.80
N GLU A 130 6.29 5.73 10.74
CA GLU A 130 7.66 5.40 11.16
C GLU A 130 8.68 5.67 10.06
N ASN A 131 8.27 6.24 8.92
CA ASN A 131 9.18 6.56 7.84
C ASN A 131 10.11 7.71 8.27
N ARG A 132 11.26 7.34 8.80
CA ARG A 132 12.31 8.22 9.31
C ARG A 132 13.34 8.53 8.23
N ALA A 133 12.95 8.63 6.96
CA ALA A 133 13.85 9.15 5.94
C ALA A 133 14.15 10.63 6.26
N VAL A 134 15.12 10.86 7.17
CA VAL A 134 15.68 12.18 7.50
C VAL A 134 16.34 12.80 6.24
N GLU A 135 16.59 11.97 5.22
CA GLU A 135 17.30 12.27 3.97
C GLU A 135 16.38 12.42 2.73
N GLY A 136 15.05 12.46 2.90
CA GLY A 136 14.14 12.93 1.83
C GLY A 136 13.97 12.02 0.61
N GLY A 137 14.28 10.73 0.74
CA GLY A 137 14.06 9.71 -0.28
C GLY A 137 12.60 9.31 -0.49
N THR A 138 12.32 8.57 -1.56
CA THR A 138 10.97 8.03 -1.84
C THR A 138 10.71 6.79 -0.99
N SER A 139 9.50 6.67 -0.45
CA SER A 139 9.09 5.53 0.35
C SER A 139 7.84 4.87 -0.20
N TYR A 140 7.78 3.56 -0.06
CA TYR A 140 6.68 2.72 -0.50
C TYR A 140 6.25 1.80 0.63
N THR A 141 4.98 1.86 0.99
CA THR A 141 4.37 0.76 1.75
C THR A 141 3.27 0.14 0.92
N GLY A 142 2.99 -1.14 1.14
CA GLY A 142 1.93 -1.77 0.37
C GLY A 142 1.45 -3.09 0.94
N LEU A 143 0.40 -3.59 0.30
CA LEU A 143 -0.09 -4.95 0.45
C LEU A 143 0.14 -5.72 -0.85
N ILE A 144 0.46 -7.00 -0.75
CA ILE A 144 0.59 -7.91 -1.90
C ILE A 144 -0.33 -9.09 -1.63
N GLY A 145 -1.16 -9.47 -2.60
CA GLY A 145 -1.97 -10.70 -2.52
C GLY A 145 -1.08 -11.91 -2.26
N ARG A 146 -1.58 -12.91 -1.52
CA ARG A 146 -0.80 -14.12 -1.16
C ARG A 146 -0.16 -14.78 -2.40
N ASN A 147 -0.87 -14.74 -3.52
CA ASN A 147 -0.46 -15.34 -4.79
C ASN A 147 0.21 -14.32 -5.74
N LYS A 148 0.49 -13.10 -5.26
CA LYS A 148 1.12 -12.02 -6.04
C LYS A 148 0.29 -11.61 -7.27
N ASP A 149 -1.01 -11.79 -7.17
CA ASP A 149 -2.05 -11.55 -8.18
C ASP A 149 -2.57 -10.10 -8.19
N TRP A 150 -2.36 -9.39 -7.09
CA TRP A 150 -2.68 -7.98 -6.94
C TRP A 150 -1.74 -7.32 -5.93
N MET A 151 -1.67 -5.99 -5.98
CA MET A 151 -0.91 -5.18 -5.02
C MET A 151 -1.64 -3.86 -4.73
N LEU A 152 -1.54 -3.37 -3.50
CA LEU A 152 -1.87 -1.99 -3.14
C LEU A 152 -0.57 -1.30 -2.75
N THR A 153 -0.30 -0.11 -3.28
CA THR A 153 0.82 0.72 -2.85
C THR A 153 0.37 2.08 -2.36
N ILE A 154 1.07 2.55 -1.34
CA ILE A 154 1.09 3.95 -0.94
C ILE A 154 2.49 4.46 -1.20
N GLU A 155 2.62 5.27 -2.24
CA GLU A 155 3.86 5.93 -2.62
C GLU A 155 3.93 7.26 -1.90
N PHE A 156 5.05 7.52 -1.24
CA PHE A 156 5.29 8.75 -0.49
C PHE A 156 6.58 9.41 -1.00
N ALA A 157 6.40 10.47 -1.78
CA ALA A 157 7.47 11.34 -2.27
C ALA A 157 7.00 12.80 -2.21
N THR A 158 7.13 13.56 -3.30
CA THR A 158 6.50 14.88 -3.46
C THR A 158 4.97 14.81 -3.58
N LYS A 159 4.43 13.61 -3.81
CA LYS A 159 3.01 13.28 -3.80
C LYS A 159 2.77 12.06 -2.90
N ILE A 160 1.55 11.93 -2.41
CA ILE A 160 1.05 10.67 -1.87
C ILE A 160 0.11 10.06 -2.89
N ASN A 161 0.40 8.85 -3.37
CA ASN A 161 -0.48 8.10 -4.27
C ASN A 161 -0.92 6.82 -3.60
N PHE A 162 -2.22 6.54 -3.64
CA PHE A 162 -2.78 5.22 -3.32
C PHE A 162 -3.11 4.56 -4.65
N ILE A 163 -2.45 3.45 -4.95
CA ILE A 163 -2.55 2.79 -6.25
C ILE A 163 -2.86 1.32 -6.03
N VAL A 164 -3.87 0.82 -6.74
CA VAL A 164 -4.17 -0.61 -6.82
C VAL A 164 -3.68 -1.17 -8.14
N HIS A 165 -2.99 -2.30 -8.10
CA HIS A 165 -2.38 -3.00 -9.22
C HIS A 165 -2.94 -4.42 -9.30
N GLY A 166 -3.12 -4.93 -10.51
CA GLY A 166 -3.64 -6.28 -10.72
C GLY A 166 -4.20 -6.47 -12.13
N SER A 167 -5.15 -7.40 -12.26
CA SER A 167 -5.95 -7.51 -13.47
C SER A 167 -6.91 -6.32 -13.60
N LYS A 168 -7.31 -6.02 -14.84
CA LYS A 168 -8.30 -4.96 -15.10
C LYS A 168 -9.61 -5.17 -14.34
N GLU A 169 -10.09 -6.41 -14.31
CA GLU A 169 -11.31 -6.77 -13.58
C GLU A 169 -11.20 -6.45 -12.08
N PHE A 170 -10.07 -6.80 -11.46
CA PHE A 170 -9.84 -6.54 -10.04
C PHE A 170 -9.79 -5.03 -9.75
N CYS A 171 -8.97 -4.27 -10.50
CA CYS A 171 -8.85 -2.82 -10.32
C CYS A 171 -10.19 -2.10 -10.53
N ASP A 172 -10.96 -2.50 -11.55
CA ASP A 172 -12.28 -1.94 -11.82
C ASP A 172 -13.23 -2.19 -10.63
N VAL A 173 -13.30 -3.41 -10.10
CA VAL A 173 -14.14 -3.73 -8.93
C VAL A 173 -13.77 -2.89 -7.72
N VAL A 174 -12.48 -2.77 -7.40
CA VAL A 174 -12.00 -1.98 -6.25
C VAL A 174 -12.39 -0.51 -6.43
N TYR A 175 -12.17 0.05 -7.62
CA TYR A 175 -12.53 1.44 -7.90
C TYR A 175 -14.05 1.67 -7.80
N GLN A 176 -14.87 0.77 -8.37
CA GLN A 176 -16.31 0.87 -8.28
C GLN A 176 -16.81 0.78 -6.83
N ALA A 177 -16.23 -0.12 -6.02
CA ALA A 177 -16.60 -0.27 -4.62
C ALA A 177 -16.32 1.01 -3.79
N LEU A 178 -15.30 1.78 -4.15
CA LEU A 178 -14.98 3.04 -3.47
C LEU A 178 -15.82 4.22 -3.94
N TYR A 179 -16.05 4.33 -5.24
CA TYR A 179 -16.57 5.57 -5.86
C TYR A 179 -17.97 5.47 -6.43
N LYS A 180 -18.50 4.25 -6.64
CA LYS A 180 -19.90 4.03 -6.98
C LYS A 180 -20.62 3.42 -5.79
N LYS A 181 -20.89 4.25 -4.77
CA LYS A 181 -21.98 3.97 -3.84
C LYS A 181 -23.28 4.07 -4.62
N ASP A 182 -24.06 2.99 -4.62
CA ASP A 182 -25.40 2.96 -5.20
C ASP A 182 -26.14 4.25 -4.85
N THR A 183 -26.64 4.96 -5.87
CA THR A 183 -27.80 5.83 -5.75
C THR A 183 -28.92 5.00 -5.11
N ARG A 184 -29.07 5.08 -3.79
CA ARG A 184 -30.25 4.64 -3.06
C ARG A 184 -30.90 5.85 -2.41
#